data_AF-A0A952U2N2-F1
#
_entry.id   AF-A0A952U2N2-F1
#
_cell.length_a   1.000
_cell.length_b   1.000
_cell.length_c   1.000
_cell.angle_alpha   90.00
_cell.angle_beta   90.00
_cell.angle_gamma   90.00
#
_symmetry.space_group_name_H-M   'P 1'
#
loop_
_entity.id
_entity.type
_entity.pdbx_description
1 polymer ?
#
loop_
_entity_poly.entity_id
_entity_poly.type
_entity_poly.pdbx_seq_one_letter_code
_entity_poly.pdbx_strand_id
1 'polypeptide(L)'
;MRRRNNRRNRKGASIFLIAGAAFLLAGLIYLGFQYALLTGGSREVRNGVDAAVLNLSKRICDVKVNPSSYVDCADTSGLVGVSNINRVWGKAYLISANVDEMTMEGISTGEAVGAAASAYDDAQAVNDELRASITNKHTLDVLFKHLGDKRGAPLLGAQGIKTSAEAMYPNALVDRGAESNLSFNPGGLPRGANPPKLCFGEKNYLPGYQTFTANNRKFCFTPFRIGETPHLIADSNFSQNRSDSHPLGDFATPIPNAFQGTGTAFGSGTALAAAASAVVNPMQQYQMTIPHAFIRITFSALSKWTIDDKLIKTIPYTANSGKVTGIKDYKLKGGQRSLTGWANLGTELRKPTLMSVLTAVPGDKEAALQRLVQRGQEIDPSFSMGQLQNLLNKQKTDPTVNSYYLFPRYSSPDRTDPTLDMGSAADDLPGWLAKQATAEGAFKEVVKEAVYRDDENTFVYIIGGNPDCPKWLEITGTWNWRPGTGATQCLGTLYVNRLTTVKFKPGTEGP
;
A
#
# COMPACT_ATOMS: atom_id res chain seq x y z
N MET A 1 21.24 -27.34 -111.78
CA MET A 1 21.80 -26.15 -111.11
C MET A 1 20.68 -25.43 -110.34
N ARG A 2 20.90 -25.22 -109.04
CA ARG A 2 20.28 -24.23 -108.10
C ARG A 2 18.75 -24.15 -107.93
N ARG A 3 18.28 -24.85 -106.88
CA ARG A 3 17.15 -24.47 -106.01
C ARG A 3 17.32 -23.03 -105.51
N ARG A 4 16.33 -22.16 -105.75
CA ARG A 4 16.25 -20.83 -105.13
C ARG A 4 14.79 -20.51 -104.81
N ASN A 5 14.30 -21.02 -103.68
CA ASN A 5 13.13 -20.48 -102.98
C ASN A 5 13.13 -21.05 -101.56
N ASN A 6 13.53 -20.22 -100.58
CA ASN A 6 13.23 -20.28 -99.14
C ASN A 6 14.23 -19.43 -98.32
N ARG A 7 14.29 -18.12 -98.59
CA ARG A 7 15.06 -17.19 -97.73
C ARG A 7 14.25 -15.99 -97.21
N ARG A 8 12.95 -15.86 -97.53
CA ARG A 8 12.12 -14.73 -97.05
C ARG A 8 11.34 -14.98 -95.75
N ASN A 9 11.07 -16.24 -95.35
CA ASN A 9 10.32 -16.52 -94.10
C ASN A 9 11.16 -16.66 -92.82
N ARG A 10 12.50 -16.65 -92.91
CA ARG A 10 13.36 -16.77 -91.71
C ARG A 10 13.54 -15.47 -90.92
N LYS A 11 13.39 -14.28 -91.55
CA LYS A 11 13.54 -12.98 -90.87
C LYS A 11 12.27 -12.52 -90.15
N GLY A 12 11.08 -12.88 -90.65
CA GLY A 12 9.80 -12.57 -89.99
C GLY A 12 9.59 -13.44 -88.74
N ALA A 13 9.83 -14.75 -88.85
CA ALA A 13 9.71 -15.68 -87.72
C ALA A 13 10.68 -15.35 -86.57
N SER A 14 11.90 -14.87 -86.86
CA SER A 14 12.84 -14.45 -85.82
C SER A 14 12.39 -13.17 -85.10
N ILE A 15 11.77 -12.21 -85.81
CA ILE A 15 11.27 -10.97 -85.20
C ILE A 15 10.06 -11.25 -84.29
N PHE A 16 9.12 -12.11 -84.72
CA PHE A 16 7.99 -12.52 -83.89
C PHE A 16 8.44 -13.28 -82.64
N LEU A 17 9.46 -14.13 -82.75
CA LEU A 17 10.00 -14.87 -81.61
C LEU A 17 10.76 -13.96 -80.64
N ILE A 18 11.52 -12.98 -81.15
CA ILE A 18 12.19 -11.96 -80.32
C ILE A 18 11.16 -11.05 -79.64
N ALA A 19 10.14 -10.60 -80.36
CA ALA A 19 9.06 -9.79 -79.79
C ALA A 19 8.27 -10.56 -78.73
N GLY A 20 7.91 -11.82 -79.01
CA GLY A 20 7.23 -12.68 -78.04
C GLY A 20 8.09 -12.97 -76.80
N ALA A 21 9.39 -13.21 -76.97
CA ALA A 21 10.32 -13.36 -75.86
C ALA A 21 10.49 -12.07 -75.06
N ALA A 22 10.51 -10.90 -75.71
CA ALA A 22 10.59 -9.60 -75.04
C ALA A 22 9.31 -9.28 -74.25
N PHE A 23 8.13 -9.58 -74.79
CA PHE A 23 6.86 -9.44 -74.07
C PHE A 23 6.77 -10.41 -72.88
N LEU A 24 7.23 -11.65 -73.05
CA LEU A 24 7.25 -12.63 -71.97
C LEU A 24 8.25 -12.23 -70.87
N LEU A 25 9.43 -11.71 -71.25
CA LEU A 25 10.40 -11.15 -70.30
C LEU A 25 9.84 -9.94 -69.56
N ALA A 26 9.20 -8.99 -70.27
CA ALA A 26 8.54 -7.84 -69.66
C ALA A 26 7.42 -8.26 -68.71
N GLY A 27 6.64 -9.27 -69.07
CA GLY A 27 5.61 -9.87 -68.22
C GLY A 27 6.19 -10.52 -66.96
N LEU A 28 7.29 -11.28 -67.09
CA LEU A 28 7.98 -11.88 -65.94
C LEU A 28 8.61 -10.83 -65.02
N ILE A 29 9.19 -9.76 -65.57
CA ILE A 29 9.73 -8.63 -64.79
C ILE A 29 8.58 -7.93 -64.05
N TYR A 30 7.44 -7.71 -64.71
CA TYR A 30 6.26 -7.12 -64.07
C TYR A 30 5.71 -8.00 -62.94
N LEU A 31 5.55 -9.30 -63.17
CA LEU A 31 5.10 -10.24 -62.14
C LEU A 31 6.10 -10.38 -60.99
N GLY A 32 7.40 -10.42 -61.28
CA GLY A 32 8.46 -10.45 -60.28
C GLY A 32 8.48 -9.17 -59.43
N PHE A 33 8.26 -8.01 -60.05
CA PHE A 33 8.14 -6.73 -59.36
C PHE A 33 6.89 -6.68 -58.45
N GLN A 34 5.72 -7.14 -58.94
CA GLN A 34 4.51 -7.24 -58.13
C GLN A 34 4.69 -8.20 -56.94
N TYR A 35 5.34 -9.35 -57.15
CA TYR A 35 5.65 -10.30 -56.08
C TYR A 35 6.62 -9.72 -55.04
N ALA A 36 7.65 -9.00 -55.48
CA ALA A 36 8.60 -8.32 -54.59
C ALA A 36 7.91 -7.21 -53.77
N LEU A 37 7.00 -6.44 -54.37
CA LEU A 37 6.21 -5.43 -53.67
C LEU A 37 5.26 -6.04 -52.64
N LEU A 38 4.58 -7.15 -52.96
CA LEU A 38 3.68 -7.83 -52.03
C LEU A 38 4.42 -8.46 -50.85
N THR A 39 5.55 -9.13 -51.11
CA THR A 39 6.35 -9.78 -50.05
C THR A 39 7.13 -8.78 -49.20
N GLY A 40 7.67 -7.72 -49.81
CA GLY A 40 8.28 -6.59 -49.10
C GLY A 40 7.26 -5.82 -48.26
N GLY A 41 6.11 -5.48 -48.84
CA GLY A 41 5.03 -4.77 -48.15
C GLY A 41 4.41 -5.55 -46.99
N SER A 42 4.28 -6.87 -47.11
CA SER A 42 3.80 -7.70 -46.01
C SER A 42 4.75 -7.65 -44.79
N ARG A 43 6.07 -7.69 -45.01
CA ARG A 43 7.06 -7.59 -43.93
C ARG A 43 7.07 -6.22 -43.29
N GLU A 44 6.97 -5.15 -44.07
CA GLU A 44 6.96 -3.79 -43.55
C GLU A 44 5.68 -3.48 -42.76
N VAL A 45 4.51 -3.94 -43.23
CA VAL A 45 3.25 -3.83 -42.48
C VAL A 45 3.34 -4.58 -41.15
N ARG A 46 3.87 -5.81 -41.14
CA ARG A 46 4.07 -6.59 -39.91
C ARG A 46 5.00 -5.86 -38.93
N ASN A 47 6.17 -5.42 -39.39
CA ASN A 47 7.11 -4.66 -38.57
C ASN A 47 6.50 -3.34 -38.04
N GLY A 48 5.63 -2.71 -38.82
CA GLY A 48 4.91 -1.51 -38.42
C GLY A 48 3.88 -1.77 -37.33
N VAL A 49 3.08 -2.83 -37.47
CA VAL A 49 2.13 -3.27 -36.43
C VAL A 49 2.86 -3.70 -35.17
N ASP A 50 3.93 -4.49 -35.28
CA ASP A 50 4.78 -4.91 -34.17
C ASP A 50 5.27 -3.71 -33.35
N ALA A 51 5.81 -2.68 -34.02
CA ALA A 51 6.28 -1.48 -33.33
C ALA A 51 5.14 -0.63 -32.74
N ALA A 52 3.98 -0.57 -33.41
CA ALA A 52 2.83 0.17 -32.91
C ALA A 52 2.24 -0.48 -31.65
N VAL A 53 2.10 -1.81 -31.64
CA VAL A 53 1.65 -2.56 -30.46
C VAL A 53 2.68 -2.50 -29.34
N LEU A 54 3.97 -2.62 -29.64
CA LEU A 54 5.02 -2.45 -28.63
C LEU A 54 4.99 -1.03 -28.01
N ASN A 55 4.74 0.00 -28.82
CA ASN A 55 4.59 1.37 -28.33
C ASN A 55 3.35 1.53 -27.46
N LEU A 56 2.23 0.92 -27.85
CA LEU A 56 1.01 0.87 -27.04
C LEU A 56 1.31 0.26 -25.67
N SER A 57 1.98 -0.89 -25.60
CA SER A 57 2.32 -1.52 -24.32
C SER A 57 3.33 -0.73 -23.48
N LYS A 58 4.18 0.11 -24.10
CA LYS A 58 5.04 1.04 -23.36
C LYS A 58 4.26 2.23 -22.79
N ARG A 59 3.35 2.79 -23.58
CA ARG A 59 2.61 4.02 -23.24
C ARG A 59 1.33 3.79 -22.45
N ILE A 60 0.85 2.55 -22.34
CA ILE A 60 -0.32 2.26 -21.50
C ILE A 60 -0.06 2.59 -20.02
N CYS A 61 1.21 2.58 -19.60
CA CYS A 61 1.65 3.06 -18.28
C CYS A 61 1.42 4.58 -18.07
N ASP A 62 1.26 5.35 -19.15
CA ASP A 62 0.93 6.77 -19.11
C ASP A 62 -0.57 7.01 -18.92
N VAL A 63 -1.41 6.00 -19.12
CA VAL A 63 -2.86 6.06 -18.86
C VAL A 63 -3.07 5.89 -17.35
N LYS A 64 -3.63 6.94 -16.74
CA LYS A 64 -3.81 7.03 -15.29
C LYS A 64 -5.19 7.61 -14.97
N VAL A 65 -5.67 7.29 -13.78
CA VAL A 65 -6.96 7.75 -13.24
C VAL A 65 -6.73 8.56 -11.98
N ASN A 66 -7.67 9.43 -11.64
CA ASN A 66 -7.61 10.25 -10.44
C ASN A 66 -8.28 9.50 -9.27
N PRO A 67 -7.51 8.99 -8.30
CA PRO A 67 -8.08 8.28 -7.16
C PRO A 67 -8.93 9.22 -6.26
N SER A 68 -10.22 8.92 -6.07
CA SER A 68 -11.02 9.55 -4.99
C SER A 68 -10.55 9.11 -3.60
N SER A 69 -10.07 7.87 -3.51
CA SER A 69 -9.49 7.18 -2.35
C SER A 69 -8.12 6.61 -2.73
N TYR A 70 -7.19 6.41 -1.79
CA TYR A 70 -5.81 5.95 -2.06
C TYR A 70 -4.91 6.98 -2.78
N VAL A 71 -5.15 8.28 -2.59
CA VAL A 71 -4.27 9.37 -3.06
C VAL A 71 -2.84 9.20 -2.55
N ASP A 72 -2.64 8.49 -1.44
CA ASP A 72 -1.34 8.16 -0.86
C ASP A 72 -0.60 6.99 -1.51
N CYS A 73 -1.25 6.24 -2.39
CA CYS A 73 -0.63 5.25 -3.27
C CYS A 73 -0.35 5.79 -4.68
N ALA A 74 -0.76 7.03 -4.95
CA ALA A 74 -0.59 7.68 -6.23
C ALA A 74 0.89 7.95 -6.56
N ASP A 75 1.16 8.25 -7.83
CA ASP A 75 2.48 8.67 -8.28
C ASP A 75 2.77 10.13 -7.93
N THR A 76 3.89 10.66 -8.42
CA THR A 76 4.29 12.06 -8.21
C THR A 76 3.31 13.08 -8.78
N SER A 77 2.43 12.67 -9.71
CA SER A 77 1.38 13.50 -10.30
C SER A 77 0.04 13.37 -9.56
N GLY A 78 -0.03 12.55 -8.51
CA GLY A 78 -1.27 12.30 -7.77
C GLY A 78 -2.24 11.36 -8.50
N LEU A 79 -1.77 10.60 -9.49
CA LEU A 79 -2.60 9.68 -10.27
C LEU A 79 -2.24 8.20 -10.02
N VAL A 80 -3.18 7.31 -10.32
CA VAL A 80 -2.99 5.85 -10.27
C VAL A 80 -3.04 5.28 -11.68
N GLY A 81 -2.02 4.52 -12.05
CA GLY A 81 -1.90 3.80 -13.31
C GLY A 81 -1.46 2.36 -13.11
N VAL A 82 -1.11 1.72 -14.22
CA VAL A 82 -0.66 0.31 -14.23
C VAL A 82 0.60 0.10 -13.36
N SER A 83 1.45 1.12 -13.20
CA SER A 83 2.66 1.01 -12.40
C SER A 83 2.41 0.87 -10.91
N ASN A 84 1.49 1.64 -10.35
CA ASN A 84 1.24 1.73 -8.91
C ASN A 84 -0.07 1.08 -8.44
N ILE A 85 -0.87 0.47 -9.31
CA ILE A 85 -2.11 -0.19 -8.92
C ILE A 85 -1.91 -1.30 -7.87
N ASN A 86 -0.79 -2.03 -7.92
CA ASN A 86 -0.48 -3.03 -6.92
C ASN A 86 -0.24 -2.42 -5.53
N ARG A 87 0.14 -1.13 -5.41
CA ARG A 87 0.23 -0.44 -4.11
C ARG A 87 -1.16 -0.26 -3.49
N VAL A 88 -2.15 0.09 -4.31
CA VAL A 88 -3.56 0.24 -3.88
C VAL A 88 -4.07 -1.08 -3.31
N TRP A 89 -3.91 -2.18 -4.07
CA TRP A 89 -4.27 -3.52 -3.60
C TRP A 89 -3.45 -3.97 -2.38
N GLY A 90 -2.17 -3.61 -2.31
CA GLY A 90 -1.30 -3.91 -1.16
C GLY A 90 -1.76 -3.24 0.13
N LYS A 91 -2.11 -1.94 0.07
CA LYS A 91 -2.67 -1.21 1.22
C LYS A 91 -4.03 -1.79 1.63
N ALA A 92 -4.93 -2.06 0.67
CA ALA A 92 -6.23 -2.67 0.95
C ALA A 92 -6.10 -4.06 1.60
N TYR A 93 -5.10 -4.84 1.16
CA TYR A 93 -4.76 -6.12 1.75
C TYR A 93 -4.26 -5.97 3.20
N LEU A 94 -3.32 -5.06 3.48
CA LEU A 94 -2.83 -4.84 4.85
C LEU A 94 -3.96 -4.42 5.80
N ILE A 95 -4.85 -3.52 5.35
CA ILE A 95 -6.05 -3.13 6.12
C ILE A 95 -6.93 -4.35 6.44
N SER A 96 -7.11 -5.26 5.48
CA SER A 96 -7.90 -6.49 5.69
C SER A 96 -7.19 -7.49 6.60
N ALA A 97 -5.87 -7.64 6.45
CA ALA A 97 -5.04 -8.48 7.30
C ALA A 97 -5.04 -7.99 8.76
N ASN A 98 -5.12 -6.69 8.99
CA ASN A 98 -5.29 -6.10 10.33
C ASN A 98 -6.60 -6.54 10.98
N VAL A 99 -7.70 -6.63 10.21
CA VAL A 99 -8.99 -7.14 10.72
C VAL A 99 -8.92 -8.64 11.01
N ASP A 100 -8.24 -9.43 10.18
CA ASP A 100 -8.02 -10.85 10.43
C ASP A 100 -7.25 -11.06 11.75
N GLU A 101 -6.19 -10.28 11.98
CA GLU A 101 -5.46 -10.28 13.24
C GLU A 101 -6.38 -9.95 14.44
N MET A 102 -7.17 -8.88 14.35
CA MET A 102 -8.10 -8.50 15.40
C MET A 102 -9.13 -9.62 15.68
N THR A 103 -9.57 -10.31 14.63
CA THR A 103 -10.54 -11.41 14.72
C THR A 103 -9.92 -12.60 15.45
N MET A 104 -8.69 -12.99 15.10
CA MET A 104 -7.97 -14.05 15.81
C MET A 104 -7.70 -13.70 17.28
N GLU A 105 -7.45 -12.43 17.58
CA GLU A 105 -7.22 -11.96 18.95
C GLU A 105 -8.52 -11.77 19.76
N GLY A 106 -9.70 -11.94 19.15
CA GLY A 106 -11.00 -11.77 19.80
C GLY A 106 -11.35 -10.30 20.10
N ILE A 107 -10.75 -9.36 19.38
CA ILE A 107 -10.89 -7.91 19.60
C ILE A 107 -11.36 -7.15 18.35
N SER A 108 -11.86 -7.88 17.35
CA SER A 108 -12.50 -7.30 16.17
C SER A 108 -13.85 -6.66 16.53
N THR A 109 -14.16 -5.54 15.90
CA THR A 109 -15.40 -4.77 16.09
C THR A 109 -16.12 -4.60 14.76
N GLY A 110 -17.41 -4.24 14.81
CA GLY A 110 -18.16 -3.92 13.58
C GLY A 110 -17.56 -2.75 12.79
N GLU A 111 -16.97 -1.77 13.49
CA GLU A 111 -16.25 -0.64 12.86
C GLU A 111 -15.03 -1.13 12.09
N ALA A 112 -14.22 -2.03 12.67
CA ALA A 112 -13.03 -2.57 12.01
C ALA A 112 -13.39 -3.36 10.75
N VAL A 113 -14.41 -4.23 10.83
CA VAL A 113 -14.91 -4.99 9.67
C VAL A 113 -15.46 -4.06 8.58
N GLY A 114 -16.23 -3.04 8.96
CA GLY A 114 -16.75 -2.04 8.04
C GLY A 114 -15.66 -1.23 7.35
N ALA A 115 -14.61 -0.86 8.09
CA ALA A 115 -13.45 -0.13 7.55
C ALA A 115 -12.70 -0.94 6.49
N ALA A 116 -12.45 -2.22 6.72
CA ALA A 116 -11.81 -3.09 5.72
C ALA A 116 -12.70 -3.35 4.50
N ALA A 117 -14.01 -3.48 4.70
CA ALA A 117 -14.96 -3.59 3.58
C ALA A 117 -14.92 -2.33 2.69
N SER A 118 -14.99 -1.13 3.30
CA SER A 118 -14.89 0.14 2.57
C SER A 118 -13.57 0.25 1.83
N ALA A 119 -12.45 -0.05 2.48
CA ALA A 119 -11.12 0.00 1.85
C ALA A 119 -11.04 -0.94 0.63
N TYR A 120 -11.57 -2.17 0.75
CA TYR A 120 -11.64 -3.09 -0.38
C TYR A 120 -12.49 -2.54 -1.53
N ASP A 121 -13.68 -2.04 -1.24
CA ASP A 121 -14.62 -1.54 -2.25
C ASP A 121 -14.07 -0.27 -2.94
N ASP A 122 -13.37 0.59 -2.20
CA ASP A 122 -12.65 1.76 -2.71
C ASP A 122 -11.48 1.37 -3.63
N ALA A 123 -10.68 0.35 -3.25
CA ALA A 123 -9.61 -0.18 -4.09
C ALA A 123 -10.16 -0.80 -5.39
N GLN A 124 -11.29 -1.51 -5.29
CA GLN A 124 -12.00 -2.08 -6.43
C GLN A 124 -12.49 -0.99 -7.39
N ALA A 125 -13.02 0.14 -6.87
CA ALA A 125 -13.46 1.26 -7.69
C ALA A 125 -12.30 1.88 -8.50
N VAL A 126 -11.15 2.14 -7.86
CA VAL A 126 -9.94 2.64 -8.55
C VAL A 126 -9.47 1.65 -9.61
N ASN A 127 -9.48 0.34 -9.31
CA ASN A 127 -9.13 -0.71 -10.23
C ASN A 127 -10.06 -0.75 -11.45
N ASP A 128 -11.37 -0.65 -11.25
CA ASP A 128 -12.37 -0.70 -12.31
C ASP A 128 -12.30 0.54 -13.22
N GLU A 129 -12.08 1.72 -12.64
CA GLU A 129 -11.86 2.94 -13.41
C GLU A 129 -10.58 2.84 -14.27
N LEU A 130 -9.48 2.38 -13.67
CA LEU A 130 -8.24 2.16 -14.41
C LEU A 130 -8.43 1.13 -15.52
N ARG A 131 -9.07 0.00 -15.24
CA ARG A 131 -9.38 -1.04 -16.23
C ARG A 131 -10.20 -0.48 -17.38
N ALA A 132 -11.23 0.29 -17.10
CA ALA A 132 -12.06 0.93 -18.12
C ALA A 132 -11.22 1.88 -19.01
N SER A 133 -10.32 2.68 -18.42
CA SER A 133 -9.47 3.60 -19.18
C SER A 133 -8.42 2.89 -20.05
N ILE A 134 -7.77 1.83 -19.55
CA ILE A 134 -6.72 1.11 -20.30
C ILE A 134 -7.27 0.11 -21.32
N THR A 135 -8.55 -0.27 -21.22
CA THR A 135 -9.23 -1.12 -22.22
C THR A 135 -10.09 -0.31 -23.19
N ASN A 136 -10.15 1.02 -23.02
CA ASN A 136 -10.90 1.90 -23.90
C ASN A 136 -10.28 1.93 -25.31
N LYS A 137 -11.08 1.58 -26.33
CA LYS A 137 -10.63 1.55 -27.73
C LYS A 137 -10.08 2.88 -28.20
N HIS A 138 -10.72 4.00 -27.87
CA HIS A 138 -10.27 5.33 -28.32
C HIS A 138 -8.88 5.65 -27.77
N THR A 139 -8.66 5.40 -26.48
CA THR A 139 -7.35 5.56 -25.83
C THR A 139 -6.29 4.70 -26.53
N LEU A 140 -6.59 3.42 -26.75
CA LEU A 140 -5.65 2.47 -27.38
C LEU A 140 -5.38 2.80 -28.86
N ASP A 141 -6.38 3.27 -29.62
CA ASP A 141 -6.22 3.74 -30.99
C ASP A 141 -5.26 4.94 -31.05
N VAL A 142 -5.37 5.89 -30.11
CA VAL A 142 -4.45 7.05 -30.02
C VAL A 142 -3.01 6.59 -29.74
N LEU A 143 -2.83 5.66 -28.80
CA LEU A 143 -1.50 5.12 -28.47
C LEU A 143 -0.88 4.34 -29.64
N PHE A 144 -1.69 3.56 -30.36
CA PHE A 144 -1.27 2.82 -31.54
C PHE A 144 -0.84 3.76 -32.67
N LYS A 145 -1.68 4.75 -33.00
CA LYS A 145 -1.46 5.70 -34.11
C LYS A 145 -0.22 6.57 -33.95
N HIS A 146 0.22 6.83 -32.71
CA HIS A 146 1.43 7.59 -32.43
C HIS A 146 2.68 7.06 -33.18
N LEU A 147 2.73 5.76 -33.44
CA LEU A 147 3.76 5.14 -34.29
C LEU A 147 3.20 4.47 -35.56
N GLY A 148 1.97 3.97 -35.55
CA GLY A 148 1.34 3.32 -36.71
C GLY A 148 1.22 4.22 -37.94
N ASP A 149 0.86 5.50 -37.75
CA ASP A 149 0.67 6.45 -38.86
C ASP A 149 2.00 7.00 -39.40
N LYS A 150 3.08 6.92 -38.60
CA LYS A 150 4.41 7.45 -38.95
C LYS A 150 5.26 6.47 -39.76
N ARG A 151 4.84 5.20 -39.85
CA ARG A 151 5.54 4.19 -40.65
C ARG A 151 4.87 4.06 -42.01
N GLY A 152 5.63 4.35 -43.07
CA GLY A 152 5.18 4.16 -44.44
C GLY A 152 4.85 2.69 -44.70
N ALA A 153 3.73 2.43 -45.35
CA ALA A 153 3.47 1.13 -45.95
C ALA A 153 3.99 1.19 -47.40
N PRO A 154 4.89 0.29 -47.84
CA PRO A 154 5.48 0.32 -49.18
C PRO A 154 4.50 -0.31 -50.20
N LEU A 155 3.22 0.02 -50.09
CA LEU A 155 2.20 -0.30 -51.06
C LEU A 155 1.95 0.95 -51.90
N LEU A 156 1.89 0.80 -53.23
CA LEU A 156 1.50 1.90 -54.12
C LEU A 156 0.15 2.49 -53.65
N GLY A 157 0.16 3.79 -53.34
CA GLY A 157 -1.02 4.54 -52.89
C GLY A 157 -1.39 4.41 -51.41
N ALA A 158 -0.64 3.67 -50.58
CA ALA A 158 -0.93 3.56 -49.16
C ALA A 158 -0.41 4.76 -48.37
N GLN A 159 -1.26 5.35 -47.52
CA GLN A 159 -0.91 6.50 -46.68
C GLN A 159 -0.47 6.15 -45.24
N GLY A 160 -0.43 4.86 -44.88
CA GLY A 160 -0.02 4.39 -43.55
C GLY A 160 -0.74 3.12 -43.10
N ILE A 161 -0.43 2.65 -41.90
CA ILE A 161 -1.07 1.48 -41.26
C ILE A 161 -2.23 1.98 -40.40
N LYS A 162 -3.47 1.62 -40.77
CA LYS A 162 -4.67 1.96 -40.00
C LYS A 162 -4.99 0.87 -38.99
N THR A 163 -5.53 1.24 -37.83
CA THR A 163 -6.04 0.27 -36.86
C THR A 163 -7.24 -0.50 -37.42
N SER A 164 -7.41 -1.76 -36.99
CA SER A 164 -8.57 -2.58 -37.34
C SER A 164 -9.88 -1.92 -36.91
N ALA A 165 -10.94 -2.17 -37.68
CA ALA A 165 -12.32 -1.72 -37.40
C ALA A 165 -12.98 -2.51 -36.25
N GLU A 166 -12.27 -3.45 -35.62
CA GLU A 166 -12.75 -4.18 -34.45
C GLU A 166 -13.21 -3.25 -33.33
N ALA A 167 -14.31 -3.66 -32.67
CA ALA A 167 -14.98 -2.88 -31.63
C ALA A 167 -14.12 -2.71 -30.36
N MET A 168 -13.15 -3.60 -30.11
CA MET A 168 -12.26 -3.56 -28.95
C MET A 168 -10.89 -4.14 -29.28
N TYR A 169 -9.88 -3.77 -28.50
CA TYR A 169 -8.58 -4.43 -28.51
C TYR A 169 -8.64 -5.68 -27.63
N PRO A 170 -8.29 -6.87 -28.15
CA PRO A 170 -8.13 -8.05 -27.31
C PRO A 170 -7.08 -7.80 -26.22
N ASN A 171 -7.31 -8.32 -25.03
CA ASN A 171 -6.37 -8.25 -23.91
C ASN A 171 -6.22 -9.61 -23.22
N ALA A 172 -5.09 -9.80 -22.55
CA ALA A 172 -4.72 -11.05 -21.90
C ALA A 172 -4.12 -10.81 -20.50
N LEU A 173 -4.18 -11.87 -19.69
CA LEU A 173 -3.62 -11.95 -18.34
C LEU A 173 -2.43 -12.92 -18.39
N VAL A 174 -1.31 -12.46 -18.96
CA VAL A 174 -0.11 -13.29 -19.16
C VAL A 174 0.72 -13.38 -17.88
N ASP A 175 1.59 -14.38 -17.80
CA ASP A 175 2.50 -14.59 -16.66
C ASP A 175 1.79 -14.84 -15.33
N ARG A 176 0.71 -15.63 -15.36
CA ARG A 176 0.00 -16.05 -14.15
C ARG A 176 0.92 -16.77 -13.19
N GLY A 177 0.89 -16.37 -11.92
CA GLY A 177 1.75 -16.89 -10.87
C GLY A 177 3.19 -16.37 -10.92
N ALA A 178 3.53 -15.44 -11.82
CA ALA A 178 4.79 -14.70 -11.75
C ALA A 178 4.72 -13.58 -10.69
N GLU A 179 5.85 -12.98 -10.38
CA GLU A 179 5.93 -11.90 -9.40
C GLU A 179 5.19 -10.63 -9.83
N SER A 180 4.44 -10.03 -8.90
CA SER A 180 4.01 -8.65 -9.00
C SER A 180 5.19 -7.70 -8.74
N ASN A 181 5.00 -6.42 -9.04
CA ASN A 181 5.98 -5.40 -8.66
C ASN A 181 5.91 -4.96 -7.19
N LEU A 182 5.18 -5.69 -6.34
CA LEU A 182 5.02 -5.38 -4.93
C LEU A 182 5.79 -6.39 -4.08
N SER A 183 6.87 -5.91 -3.46
CA SER A 183 7.64 -6.68 -2.48
C SER A 183 7.12 -6.47 -1.06
N PHE A 184 7.33 -7.43 -0.17
CA PHE A 184 6.95 -7.29 1.23
C PHE A 184 7.92 -8.01 2.17
N ASN A 185 7.93 -7.58 3.43
CA ASN A 185 8.64 -8.24 4.52
C ASN A 185 7.66 -9.17 5.27
N PRO A 186 7.80 -10.50 5.21
CA PRO A 186 6.91 -11.42 5.93
C PRO A 186 6.88 -11.19 7.44
N GLY A 187 7.99 -10.75 8.04
CA GLY A 187 8.05 -10.44 9.47
C GLY A 187 7.32 -9.15 9.87
N GLY A 188 7.06 -8.26 8.90
CA GLY A 188 6.33 -7.01 9.11
C GLY A 188 4.83 -7.11 8.88
N LEU A 189 4.32 -8.28 8.49
CA LEU A 189 2.89 -8.47 8.28
C LEU A 189 2.13 -8.57 9.60
N PRO A 190 0.84 -8.20 9.61
CA PRO A 190 -0.04 -8.45 10.76
C PRO A 190 -0.03 -9.93 11.15
N ARG A 191 -0.16 -10.22 12.45
CA ARG A 191 -0.09 -11.60 12.93
C ARG A 191 -1.13 -12.46 12.20
N GLY A 192 -0.70 -13.64 11.74
CA GLY A 192 -1.53 -14.63 11.03
C GLY A 192 -1.80 -14.32 9.55
N ALA A 193 -1.40 -13.14 9.06
CA ALA A 193 -1.42 -12.84 7.65
C ALA A 193 -0.36 -13.68 6.93
N ASN A 194 -0.79 -14.54 6.01
CA ASN A 194 0.07 -15.44 5.26
C ASN A 194 -0.30 -15.39 3.77
N PRO A 195 0.00 -14.28 3.08
CA PRO A 195 -0.30 -14.19 1.67
C PRO A 195 0.57 -15.17 0.89
N PRO A 196 0.13 -15.64 -0.30
CA PRO A 196 0.99 -16.37 -1.21
C PRO A 196 2.28 -15.59 -1.48
N LYS A 197 3.41 -16.28 -1.49
CA LYS A 197 4.73 -15.65 -1.61
C LYS A 197 5.55 -16.29 -2.72
N LEU A 198 6.24 -15.44 -3.48
CA LEU A 198 7.31 -15.81 -4.40
C LEU A 198 8.60 -15.18 -3.90
N CYS A 199 9.66 -15.98 -3.79
CA CYS A 199 10.97 -15.48 -3.40
C CYS A 199 11.81 -15.21 -4.64
N PHE A 200 12.31 -13.98 -4.77
CA PHE A 200 13.27 -13.62 -5.80
C PHE A 200 14.44 -12.88 -5.14
N GLY A 201 15.60 -13.55 -5.06
CA GLY A 201 16.71 -13.09 -4.22
C GLY A 201 16.31 -13.05 -2.74
N GLU A 202 16.59 -11.93 -2.08
CA GLU A 202 16.25 -11.69 -0.67
C GLU A 202 14.85 -11.08 -0.46
N LYS A 203 14.12 -10.79 -1.53
CA LYS A 203 12.81 -10.15 -1.48
C LYS A 203 11.68 -11.15 -1.71
N ASN A 204 10.57 -10.94 -1.00
CA ASN A 204 9.33 -11.69 -1.19
C ASN A 204 8.36 -10.83 -1.99
N TYR A 205 7.71 -11.41 -2.99
CA TYR A 205 6.72 -10.75 -3.85
C TYR A 205 5.40 -11.50 -3.81
N LEU A 206 4.30 -10.79 -4.04
CA LEU A 206 2.99 -11.41 -4.22
C LEU A 206 2.88 -11.97 -5.64
N PRO A 207 2.39 -13.20 -5.83
CA PRO A 207 2.15 -13.76 -7.16
C PRO A 207 0.99 -13.02 -7.86
N GLY A 208 1.22 -12.61 -9.09
CA GLY A 208 0.23 -11.96 -9.95
C GLY A 208 -0.76 -12.97 -10.54
N TYR A 209 -2.01 -12.54 -10.71
CA TYR A 209 -3.14 -13.32 -11.19
C TYR A 209 -3.41 -14.62 -10.42
N GLN A 210 -2.85 -14.75 -9.22
CA GLN A 210 -3.19 -15.80 -8.26
C GLN A 210 -4.04 -15.18 -7.16
N THR A 211 -5.32 -15.53 -7.15
CA THR A 211 -6.27 -15.00 -6.17
C THR A 211 -6.07 -15.64 -4.81
N PHE A 212 -6.18 -14.85 -3.75
CA PHE A 212 -6.20 -15.34 -2.38
C PHE A 212 -7.15 -14.51 -1.52
N THR A 213 -7.46 -14.99 -0.31
CA THR A 213 -8.47 -14.36 0.54
C THR A 213 -7.85 -13.78 1.81
N ALA A 214 -8.32 -12.58 2.19
CA ALA A 214 -8.12 -11.98 3.50
C ALA A 214 -9.41 -11.28 3.91
N ASN A 215 -9.82 -11.40 5.18
CA ASN A 215 -11.09 -10.87 5.70
C ASN A 215 -12.31 -11.18 4.80
N ASN A 216 -12.41 -12.43 4.32
CA ASN A 216 -13.43 -12.90 3.38
C ASN A 216 -13.53 -12.14 2.04
N ARG A 217 -12.51 -11.36 1.67
CA ARG A 217 -12.39 -10.65 0.39
C ARG A 217 -11.26 -11.24 -0.46
N LYS A 218 -11.40 -11.20 -1.77
CA LYS A 218 -10.46 -11.82 -2.71
C LYS A 218 -9.51 -10.78 -3.29
N PHE A 219 -8.21 -10.99 -3.15
CA PHE A 219 -7.18 -10.11 -3.67
C PHE A 219 -6.52 -10.72 -4.90
N CYS A 220 -6.21 -9.88 -5.88
CA CYS A 220 -5.50 -10.26 -7.10
C CYS A 220 -4.55 -9.14 -7.50
N PHE A 221 -3.29 -9.49 -7.77
CA PHE A 221 -2.26 -8.54 -8.18
C PHE A 221 -1.93 -8.73 -9.66
N THR A 222 -1.39 -7.70 -10.30
CA THR A 222 -0.91 -7.79 -11.69
C THR A 222 0.57 -8.17 -11.71
N PRO A 223 0.97 -9.22 -12.46
CA PRO A 223 2.37 -9.61 -12.57
C PRO A 223 3.16 -8.64 -13.44
N PHE A 224 4.34 -8.28 -12.97
CA PHE A 224 5.33 -7.46 -13.67
C PHE A 224 6.71 -8.02 -13.36
N ARG A 225 7.23 -8.83 -14.28
CA ARG A 225 8.47 -9.56 -14.05
C ARG A 225 9.66 -8.64 -13.82
N ILE A 226 10.52 -9.03 -12.88
CA ILE A 226 11.69 -8.26 -12.48
C ILE A 226 12.73 -8.30 -13.58
N GLY A 227 13.23 -7.13 -13.98
CA GLY A 227 14.27 -7.02 -15.01
C GLY A 227 13.76 -7.20 -16.44
N GLU A 228 12.45 -7.41 -16.63
CA GLU A 228 11.85 -7.52 -17.95
C GLU A 228 11.34 -6.17 -18.45
N THR A 229 11.59 -5.88 -19.72
CA THR A 229 11.07 -4.67 -20.39
C THR A 229 9.78 -5.00 -21.16
N PRO A 230 8.91 -4.02 -21.46
CA PRO A 230 7.81 -4.24 -22.40
C PRO A 230 8.34 -4.81 -23.71
N HIS A 231 7.79 -5.93 -24.14
CA HIS A 231 8.27 -6.67 -25.32
C HIS A 231 7.12 -7.39 -26.04
N LEU A 232 7.37 -7.78 -27.29
CA LEU A 232 6.44 -8.56 -28.10
C LEU A 232 6.39 -10.00 -27.61
N ILE A 233 5.20 -10.57 -27.55
CA ILE A 233 4.97 -11.96 -27.18
C ILE A 233 4.35 -12.73 -28.34
N ALA A 234 4.53 -14.05 -28.35
CA ALA A 234 3.90 -14.90 -29.34
C ALA A 234 2.37 -14.85 -29.20
N ASP A 235 1.66 -14.81 -30.33
CA ASP A 235 0.19 -14.83 -30.35
C ASP A 235 -0.40 -16.10 -29.74
N SER A 236 0.34 -17.21 -29.75
CA SER A 236 -0.04 -18.43 -29.04
C SER A 236 -0.08 -18.23 -27.52
N ASN A 237 0.95 -17.59 -26.95
CA ASN A 237 1.01 -17.26 -25.53
C ASN A 237 -0.11 -16.27 -25.15
N PHE A 238 -0.34 -15.25 -25.99
CA PHE A 238 -1.43 -14.30 -25.80
C PHE A 238 -2.80 -15.00 -25.81
N SER A 239 -3.07 -15.82 -26.83
CA SER A 239 -4.36 -16.50 -27.02
C SER A 239 -4.68 -17.50 -25.91
N GLN A 240 -3.67 -18.18 -25.36
CA GLN A 240 -3.79 -19.07 -24.21
C GLN A 240 -4.11 -18.33 -22.89
N ASN A 241 -3.85 -17.02 -22.83
CA ASN A 241 -4.02 -16.21 -21.63
C ASN A 241 -5.07 -15.10 -21.78
N ARG A 242 -5.79 -15.09 -22.91
CA ARG A 242 -6.85 -14.13 -23.22
C ARG A 242 -7.87 -14.03 -22.08
N SER A 243 -8.22 -12.80 -21.71
CA SER A 243 -9.07 -12.56 -20.54
C SER A 243 -10.51 -13.03 -20.72
N ASP A 244 -10.98 -13.11 -21.96
CA ASP A 244 -12.33 -13.56 -22.32
C ASP A 244 -12.44 -15.09 -22.44
N SER A 245 -11.38 -15.78 -22.88
CA SER A 245 -11.37 -17.25 -22.99
C SER A 245 -10.86 -17.95 -21.74
N HIS A 246 -9.97 -17.31 -20.97
CA HIS A 246 -9.39 -17.84 -19.75
C HIS A 246 -9.52 -16.81 -18.60
N PRO A 247 -10.74 -16.44 -18.18
CA PRO A 247 -10.92 -15.48 -17.09
C PRO A 247 -10.36 -16.00 -15.75
N LEU A 248 -10.14 -15.10 -14.79
CA LEU A 248 -9.93 -15.49 -13.39
C LEU A 248 -11.30 -15.77 -12.77
N GLY A 249 -11.65 -17.05 -12.59
CA GLY A 249 -12.99 -17.46 -12.16
C GLY A 249 -13.46 -16.82 -10.84
N ASP A 250 -12.52 -16.38 -10.01
CA ASP A 250 -12.75 -15.84 -8.68
C ASP A 250 -12.55 -14.31 -8.56
N PHE A 251 -12.15 -13.62 -9.64
CA PHE A 251 -11.88 -12.18 -9.63
C PHE A 251 -12.30 -11.54 -10.96
N ALA A 252 -13.33 -10.68 -10.93
CA ALA A 252 -14.05 -10.26 -12.13
C ALA A 252 -13.29 -9.28 -13.03
N THR A 253 -12.47 -8.39 -12.47
CA THR A 253 -11.90 -7.24 -13.20
C THR A 253 -10.38 -7.07 -13.00
N PRO A 254 -9.55 -8.10 -13.25
CA PRO A 254 -8.11 -7.96 -13.12
C PRO A 254 -7.56 -6.92 -14.12
N ILE A 255 -6.55 -6.13 -13.75
CA ILE A 255 -5.85 -5.26 -14.72
C ILE A 255 -5.11 -6.14 -15.73
N PRO A 256 -5.40 -6.08 -17.05
CA PRO A 256 -4.67 -6.82 -18.05
C PRO A 256 -3.26 -6.25 -18.24
N ASN A 257 -2.29 -7.14 -18.43
CA ASN A 257 -0.89 -6.79 -18.65
C ASN A 257 -0.43 -7.09 -20.09
N ALA A 258 -1.31 -7.54 -20.98
CA ALA A 258 -0.97 -7.73 -22.39
C ALA A 258 -2.12 -7.30 -23.31
N PHE A 259 -1.74 -6.73 -24.46
CA PHE A 259 -2.65 -6.20 -25.45
C PHE A 259 -2.26 -6.69 -26.85
N GLN A 260 -3.26 -6.98 -27.68
CA GLN A 260 -3.08 -7.32 -29.09
C GLN A 260 -3.67 -6.22 -29.95
N GLY A 261 -2.92 -5.78 -30.95
CA GLY A 261 -3.40 -4.81 -31.94
C GLY A 261 -3.30 -5.37 -33.35
N THR A 262 -4.35 -5.11 -34.14
CA THR A 262 -4.41 -5.45 -35.56
C THR A 262 -4.31 -4.18 -36.38
N GLY A 263 -3.41 -4.16 -37.36
CA GLY A 263 -3.27 -3.06 -38.30
C GLY A 263 -3.43 -3.52 -39.74
N THR A 264 -4.04 -2.69 -40.57
CA THR A 264 -4.24 -2.94 -42.00
C THR A 264 -3.68 -1.79 -42.82
N ALA A 265 -2.86 -2.10 -43.83
CA ALA A 265 -2.44 -1.16 -44.85
C ALA A 265 -3.27 -1.37 -46.13
N PHE A 266 -3.84 -0.28 -46.64
CA PHE A 266 -4.65 -0.28 -47.86
C PHE A 266 -3.83 0.32 -49.02
N GLY A 267 -3.49 -0.50 -50.01
CA GLY A 267 -2.87 -0.08 -51.27
C GLY A 267 -3.89 0.00 -52.41
N SER A 268 -3.44 0.44 -53.60
CA SER A 268 -4.26 0.47 -54.81
C SER A 268 -4.64 -0.96 -55.25
N GLY A 269 -5.76 -1.47 -54.75
CA GLY A 269 -6.32 -2.78 -55.11
C GLY A 269 -5.93 -3.96 -54.21
N THR A 270 -5.15 -3.76 -53.14
CA THR A 270 -4.78 -4.84 -52.19
C THR A 270 -4.74 -4.31 -50.76
N ALA A 271 -5.17 -5.13 -49.78
CA ALA A 271 -5.03 -4.84 -48.35
C ALA A 271 -4.15 -5.89 -47.66
N LEU A 272 -3.24 -5.44 -46.80
CA LEU A 272 -2.37 -6.31 -46.00
C LEU A 272 -2.67 -6.06 -44.52
N ALA A 273 -3.05 -7.10 -43.80
CA ALA A 273 -3.30 -7.04 -42.36
C ALA A 273 -2.23 -7.80 -41.59
N ALA A 274 -1.87 -7.30 -40.42
CA ALA A 274 -1.01 -7.98 -39.46
C ALA A 274 -1.57 -7.74 -38.04
N ALA A 275 -1.32 -8.70 -37.15
CA ALA A 275 -1.59 -8.58 -35.73
C ALA A 275 -0.29 -8.79 -34.96
N ALA A 276 -0.17 -8.11 -33.83
CA ALA A 276 0.93 -8.29 -32.89
C ALA A 276 0.41 -8.22 -31.47
N SER A 277 1.07 -8.92 -30.56
CA SER A 277 0.75 -8.97 -29.14
C SER A 277 1.96 -8.50 -28.33
N ALA A 278 1.75 -7.65 -27.32
CA ALA A 278 2.83 -7.18 -26.45
C ALA A 278 2.41 -7.16 -24.98
N VAL A 279 3.36 -7.52 -24.12
CA VAL A 279 3.21 -7.41 -22.66
C VAL A 279 3.69 -6.06 -22.16
N VAL A 280 3.06 -5.61 -21.10
CA VAL A 280 3.30 -4.36 -20.39
C VAL A 280 4.17 -4.65 -19.18
N ASN A 281 5.20 -3.84 -18.98
CA ASN A 281 5.97 -3.84 -17.75
C ASN A 281 6.40 -2.40 -17.42
N PRO A 282 5.91 -1.81 -16.31
CA PRO A 282 6.27 -0.46 -15.92
C PRO A 282 7.73 -0.34 -15.44
N MET A 283 8.42 -1.47 -15.19
CA MET A 283 9.80 -1.53 -14.68
C MET A 283 10.01 -0.77 -13.36
N GLN A 284 8.95 -0.65 -12.56
CA GLN A 284 8.97 -0.01 -11.25
C GLN A 284 8.63 -1.05 -10.18
N GLN A 285 9.32 -1.00 -9.04
CA GLN A 285 9.08 -1.87 -7.91
C GLN A 285 8.72 -1.04 -6.68
N TYR A 286 7.81 -1.58 -5.87
CA TYR A 286 7.35 -0.98 -4.63
C TYR A 286 7.46 -1.95 -3.47
N GLN A 287 7.41 -1.41 -2.26
CA GLN A 287 7.19 -2.18 -1.05
C GLN A 287 5.73 -2.05 -0.61
N MET A 288 5.16 -3.13 -0.09
CA MET A 288 3.83 -3.15 0.49
C MET A 288 3.82 -2.41 1.82
N THR A 289 3.12 -1.30 1.87
CA THR A 289 3.00 -0.42 3.04
C THR A 289 1.61 0.17 3.12
N ILE A 290 1.28 0.81 4.25
CA ILE A 290 0.15 1.73 4.40
C ILE A 290 0.74 3.15 4.49
N PRO A 291 0.84 3.87 3.35
CA PRO A 291 1.33 5.24 3.39
C PRO A 291 0.38 6.15 4.18
N HIS A 292 0.94 7.24 4.72
CA HIS A 292 0.18 8.23 5.49
C HIS A 292 -0.63 7.62 6.64
N ALA A 293 -0.04 6.64 7.33
CA ALA A 293 -0.60 6.06 8.55
C ALA A 293 0.22 6.49 9.77
N PHE A 294 -0.37 6.34 10.96
CA PHE A 294 0.27 6.69 12.22
C PHE A 294 -0.13 5.74 13.34
N ILE A 295 0.70 5.72 14.38
CA ILE A 295 0.45 5.00 15.64
C ILE A 295 0.43 6.03 16.76
N ARG A 296 -0.50 5.90 17.70
CA ARG A 296 -0.66 6.84 18.82
C ARG A 296 -0.26 6.20 20.14
N ILE A 297 0.42 6.96 20.99
CA ILE A 297 0.67 6.62 22.40
C ILE A 297 -0.04 7.67 23.25
N THR A 298 -0.95 7.24 24.12
CA THR A 298 -1.75 8.13 24.96
C THR A 298 -1.57 7.78 26.43
N PHE A 299 -1.40 8.79 27.27
CA PHE A 299 -1.23 8.66 28.72
C PHE A 299 -2.49 9.11 29.45
N SER A 300 -2.87 8.36 30.47
CA SER A 300 -3.88 8.78 31.43
C SER A 300 -3.46 8.39 32.84
N ALA A 301 -3.88 9.17 33.84
CA ALA A 301 -3.48 8.95 35.22
C ALA A 301 -4.60 9.30 36.21
N LEU A 302 -4.83 8.41 37.15
CA LEU A 302 -5.83 8.56 38.22
C LEU A 302 -5.19 8.32 39.57
N SER A 303 -5.54 9.14 40.55
CA SER A 303 -5.13 8.94 41.94
C SER A 303 -6.30 8.45 42.79
N LYS A 304 -6.09 7.42 43.61
CA LYS A 304 -7.05 6.92 44.62
C LYS A 304 -6.54 7.30 46.00
N TRP A 305 -7.38 7.96 46.78
CA TRP A 305 -7.03 8.44 48.11
C TRP A 305 -7.73 7.58 49.15
N THR A 306 -6.96 6.95 50.03
CA THR A 306 -7.47 5.99 51.01
C THR A 306 -7.04 6.34 52.43
N ILE A 307 -7.93 6.08 53.39
CA ILE A 307 -7.64 6.16 54.82
C ILE A 307 -8.04 4.81 55.42
N ASP A 308 -7.12 4.13 56.10
CA ASP A 308 -7.32 2.76 56.62
C ASP A 308 -7.89 1.81 55.55
N ASP A 309 -7.30 1.88 54.35
CA ASP A 309 -7.69 1.12 53.15
C ASP A 309 -9.12 1.38 52.63
N LYS A 310 -9.87 2.33 53.22
CA LYS A 310 -11.15 2.81 52.72
C LYS A 310 -10.95 3.91 51.67
N LEU A 311 -11.51 3.71 50.47
CA LEU A 311 -11.50 4.73 49.42
C LEU A 311 -12.32 5.95 49.84
N ILE A 312 -11.67 7.11 49.80
CA ILE A 312 -12.28 8.41 50.08
C ILE A 312 -12.59 9.16 48.79
N LYS A 313 -11.64 9.22 47.87
CA LYS A 313 -11.78 10.00 46.63
C LYS A 313 -10.91 9.46 45.49
N THR A 314 -11.31 9.73 44.27
CA THR A 314 -10.50 9.54 43.06
C THR A 314 -10.32 10.88 42.36
N ILE A 315 -9.09 11.22 41.96
CA ILE A 315 -8.76 12.49 41.32
C ILE A 315 -7.87 12.23 40.09
N PRO A 316 -8.28 12.63 38.87
CA PRO A 316 -7.41 12.57 37.71
C PRO A 316 -6.24 13.55 37.86
N TYR A 317 -5.08 13.20 37.32
CA TYR A 317 -3.89 14.04 37.36
C TYR A 317 -3.07 13.95 36.07
N THR A 318 -2.14 14.89 35.90
CA THR A 318 -1.26 15.02 34.73
C THR A 318 0.19 15.18 35.18
N ALA A 319 1.13 15.23 34.23
CA ALA A 319 2.53 15.50 34.52
C ALA A 319 2.78 16.84 35.27
N ASN A 320 1.86 17.80 35.15
CA ASN A 320 1.94 19.12 35.80
C ASN A 320 1.17 19.22 37.12
N SER A 321 0.50 18.17 37.58
CA SER A 321 -0.36 18.26 38.77
C SER A 321 0.39 18.64 40.04
N GLY A 322 1.64 18.20 40.21
CA GLY A 322 2.46 18.60 41.36
C GLY A 322 1.79 18.29 42.69
N LYS A 323 1.77 19.25 43.62
CA LYS A 323 1.15 19.08 44.94
C LYS A 323 -0.38 19.08 44.84
N VAL A 324 -0.99 17.93 45.09
CA VAL A 324 -2.46 17.74 45.11
C VAL A 324 -2.90 17.43 46.54
N THR A 325 -3.88 18.19 47.05
CA THR A 325 -4.52 17.91 48.34
C THR A 325 -5.77 17.08 48.11
N GLY A 326 -5.69 15.77 48.37
CA GLY A 326 -6.81 14.87 48.13
C GLY A 326 -7.69 14.57 49.33
N ILE A 327 -7.17 14.79 50.55
CA ILE A 327 -7.94 14.68 51.79
C ILE A 327 -7.83 16.00 52.54
N LYS A 328 -8.96 16.60 52.90
CA LYS A 328 -9.03 17.85 53.64
C LYS A 328 -9.96 17.69 54.83
N ASP A 329 -9.45 18.01 56.03
CA ASP A 329 -10.18 18.07 57.28
C ASP A 329 -11.00 16.80 57.60
N TYR A 330 -10.51 15.62 57.21
CA TYR A 330 -11.20 14.35 57.43
C TYR A 330 -11.24 14.02 58.92
N LYS A 331 -12.44 13.91 59.49
CA LYS A 331 -12.62 13.61 60.91
C LYS A 331 -12.19 12.19 61.24
N LEU A 332 -11.18 12.06 62.10
CA LEU A 332 -10.74 10.77 62.62
C LEU A 332 -11.74 10.23 63.66
N LYS A 333 -11.69 8.92 63.95
CA LYS A 333 -12.50 8.30 65.00
C LYS A 333 -12.32 9.08 66.32
N GLY A 334 -13.43 9.47 66.95
CA GLY A 334 -13.46 10.34 68.14
C GLY A 334 -13.75 11.83 67.87
N GLY A 335 -13.81 12.27 66.61
CA GLY A 335 -14.37 13.57 66.19
C GLY A 335 -13.55 14.84 66.52
N GLN A 336 -12.65 14.77 67.52
CA GLN A 336 -11.82 15.90 67.94
C GLN A 336 -10.57 16.11 67.08
N ARG A 337 -10.18 15.12 66.27
CA ARG A 337 -9.00 15.17 65.40
C ARG A 337 -9.40 15.20 63.93
N SER A 338 -8.65 15.92 63.10
CA SER A 338 -8.85 15.94 61.65
C SER A 338 -7.55 15.77 60.88
N LEU A 339 -7.60 15.00 59.80
CA LEU A 339 -6.50 14.70 58.91
C LEU A 339 -6.62 15.49 57.61
N THR A 340 -5.54 16.14 57.22
CA THR A 340 -5.35 16.74 55.89
C THR A 340 -4.13 16.10 55.24
N GLY A 341 -4.32 15.50 54.07
CA GLY A 341 -3.30 14.75 53.34
C GLY A 341 -3.11 15.27 51.93
N TRP A 342 -1.86 15.40 51.50
CA TRP A 342 -1.47 15.80 50.15
C TRP A 342 -0.33 14.94 49.61
N ALA A 343 -0.16 14.92 48.30
CA ALA A 343 0.87 14.15 47.61
C ALA A 343 1.37 14.92 46.39
N ASN A 344 2.63 14.68 46.02
CA ASN A 344 3.19 15.16 44.76
C ASN A 344 2.89 14.12 43.67
N LEU A 345 1.95 14.42 42.77
CA LEU A 345 1.51 13.53 41.70
C LEU A 345 2.10 13.94 40.36
N GLY A 346 2.27 12.96 39.47
CA GLY A 346 2.77 13.16 38.10
C GLY A 346 4.30 13.11 37.96
N THR A 347 5.03 12.77 39.03
CA THR A 347 6.50 12.64 39.01
C THR A 347 6.98 11.53 38.07
N GLU A 348 6.16 10.49 37.89
CA GLU A 348 6.38 9.38 36.98
C GLU A 348 6.09 9.74 35.51
N LEU A 349 5.30 10.79 35.27
CA LEU A 349 4.96 11.31 33.94
C LEU A 349 5.87 12.49 33.53
N ARG A 350 6.43 13.20 34.52
CA ARG A 350 7.34 14.32 34.32
C ARG A 350 8.79 13.84 34.24
N LYS A 351 9.13 13.18 33.14
CA LYS A 351 10.48 12.66 32.84
C LYS A 351 11.03 13.30 31.56
N PRO A 352 12.35 13.38 31.33
CA PRO A 352 12.90 14.15 30.21
C PRO A 352 12.52 13.59 28.83
N THR A 353 12.34 12.27 28.70
CA THR A 353 12.06 11.59 27.43
C THR A 353 10.85 10.67 27.53
N LEU A 354 10.20 10.39 26.41
CA LEU A 354 9.05 9.49 26.39
C LEU A 354 9.42 8.08 26.86
N MET A 355 10.60 7.58 26.50
CA MET A 355 11.13 6.31 27.00
C MET A 355 11.23 6.31 28.53
N SER A 356 11.77 7.37 29.13
CA SER A 356 11.89 7.47 30.59
C SER A 356 10.54 7.57 31.31
N VAL A 357 9.49 8.10 30.65
CA VAL A 357 8.12 7.99 31.16
C VAL A 357 7.67 6.55 31.12
N LEU A 358 7.79 5.88 29.97
CA LEU A 358 7.34 4.50 29.78
C LEU A 358 8.02 3.52 30.75
N THR A 359 9.29 3.72 31.08
CA THR A 359 10.04 2.86 32.01
C THR A 359 10.00 3.32 33.47
N ALA A 360 9.29 4.41 33.79
CA ALA A 360 9.25 4.95 35.15
C ALA A 360 8.63 3.99 36.18
N VAL A 361 7.78 3.06 35.74
CA VAL A 361 7.13 2.06 36.60
C VAL A 361 7.57 0.65 36.14
N PRO A 362 8.04 -0.21 37.07
CA PRO A 362 8.57 -1.53 36.74
C PRO A 362 7.52 -2.44 36.08
N GLY A 363 7.99 -3.40 35.29
CA GLY A 363 7.16 -4.41 34.61
C GLY A 363 7.63 -4.64 33.17
N ASP A 364 7.34 -5.82 32.63
CA ASP A 364 7.72 -6.21 31.28
C ASP A 364 6.91 -5.43 30.23
N LYS A 365 7.62 -4.66 29.39
CA LYS A 365 7.02 -3.80 28.36
C LYS A 365 7.17 -4.36 26.95
N GLU A 366 7.84 -5.50 26.79
CA GLU A 366 8.28 -6.01 25.49
C GLU A 366 7.08 -6.26 24.56
N ALA A 367 6.02 -6.90 25.07
CA ALA A 367 4.82 -7.19 24.28
C ALA A 367 4.16 -5.92 23.69
N ALA A 368 4.16 -4.80 24.44
CA ALA A 368 3.60 -3.55 23.95
C ALA A 368 4.51 -2.87 22.92
N LEU A 369 5.83 -2.85 23.17
CA LEU A 369 6.79 -2.28 22.24
C LEU A 369 6.85 -3.06 20.92
N GLN A 370 6.75 -4.39 20.97
CA GLN A 370 6.67 -5.24 19.77
C GLN A 370 5.45 -4.92 18.91
N ARG A 371 4.29 -4.62 19.51
CA ARG A 371 3.11 -4.16 18.76
C ARG A 371 3.37 -2.84 18.04
N LEU A 372 4.04 -1.89 18.70
CA LEU A 372 4.43 -0.63 18.05
C LEU A 372 5.40 -0.86 16.89
N VAL A 373 6.37 -1.77 17.05
CA VAL A 373 7.31 -2.13 15.98
C VAL A 373 6.58 -2.77 14.80
N GLN A 374 5.71 -3.75 15.05
CA GLN A 374 4.94 -4.41 13.99
C GLN A 374 4.07 -3.41 13.21
N ARG A 375 3.36 -2.51 13.88
CA ARG A 375 2.61 -1.43 13.19
C ARG A 375 3.54 -0.47 12.45
N GLY A 376 4.71 -0.18 13.00
CA GLY A 376 5.71 0.64 12.32
C GLY A 376 6.21 -0.03 11.03
N GLN A 377 6.30 -1.37 11.01
CA GLN A 377 6.69 -2.15 9.84
C GLN A 377 5.65 -2.15 8.71
N GLU A 378 4.38 -1.88 9.03
CA GLU A 378 3.35 -1.63 8.01
C GLU A 378 3.55 -0.28 7.31
N ILE A 379 4.26 0.67 7.93
CA ILE A 379 4.58 1.99 7.35
C ILE A 379 5.95 1.94 6.67
N ASP A 380 6.97 1.50 7.40
CA ASP A 380 8.36 1.34 6.96
C ASP A 380 8.80 -0.11 7.23
N PRO A 381 8.85 -0.98 6.21
CA PRO A 381 9.17 -2.40 6.37
C PRO A 381 10.53 -2.70 6.98
N SER A 382 11.44 -1.71 7.04
CA SER A 382 12.75 -1.81 7.66
C SER A 382 12.75 -1.45 9.15
N PHE A 383 11.61 -0.97 9.68
CA PHE A 383 11.51 -0.50 11.06
C PHE A 383 11.80 -1.59 12.08
N SER A 384 12.53 -1.22 13.13
CA SER A 384 13.08 -2.12 14.13
C SER A 384 12.88 -1.59 15.55
N MET A 385 13.02 -2.48 16.53
CA MET A 385 12.98 -2.11 17.96
C MET A 385 14.02 -1.04 18.31
N GLY A 386 15.24 -1.13 17.75
CA GLY A 386 16.28 -0.13 17.99
C GLY A 386 15.89 1.26 17.49
N GLN A 387 15.25 1.35 16.31
CA GLN A 387 14.72 2.62 15.79
C GLN A 387 13.59 3.16 16.69
N LEU A 388 12.66 2.30 17.13
CA LEU A 388 11.60 2.71 18.07
C LEU A 388 12.17 3.28 19.37
N GLN A 389 13.12 2.57 20.00
CA GLN A 389 13.75 3.01 21.24
C GLN A 389 14.49 4.35 21.05
N ASN A 390 15.16 4.54 19.91
CA ASN A 390 15.81 5.80 19.58
C ASN A 390 14.81 6.95 19.42
N LEU A 391 13.67 6.73 18.75
CA LEU A 391 12.61 7.74 18.64
C LEU A 391 12.02 8.11 20.01
N LEU A 392 11.70 7.12 20.83
CA LEU A 392 11.18 7.32 22.19
C LEU A 392 12.18 8.05 23.12
N ASN A 393 13.48 7.82 22.94
CA ASN A 393 14.53 8.53 23.69
C ASN A 393 14.74 9.96 23.19
N LYS A 394 14.60 10.21 21.88
CA LYS A 394 14.72 11.57 21.31
C LYS A 394 13.50 12.44 21.61
N GLN A 395 12.31 11.84 21.66
CA GLN A 395 11.07 12.56 21.95
C GLN A 395 11.06 13.08 23.38
N LYS A 396 11.14 14.42 23.51
CA LYS A 396 10.94 15.10 24.79
C LYS A 396 9.48 14.99 25.21
N THR A 397 9.26 14.90 26.52
CA THR A 397 7.92 14.98 27.05
C THR A 397 7.44 16.43 27.05
N ASP A 398 6.19 16.62 26.66
CA ASP A 398 5.46 17.86 26.87
C ASP A 398 4.38 17.58 27.92
N PRO A 399 4.41 18.27 29.07
CA PRO A 399 3.48 18.00 30.15
C PRO A 399 2.08 18.61 29.92
N THR A 400 1.89 19.37 28.83
CA THR A 400 0.60 19.94 28.42
C THR A 400 -0.21 18.99 27.54
N VAL A 401 0.42 17.96 26.98
CA VAL A 401 -0.23 16.98 26.11
C VAL A 401 -0.21 15.59 26.73
N ASN A 402 -1.17 14.77 26.31
CA ASN A 402 -1.27 13.39 26.75
C ASN A 402 -1.03 12.38 25.61
N SER A 403 -0.79 12.86 24.38
CA SER A 403 -0.73 12.01 23.19
C SER A 403 0.48 12.33 22.33
N TYR A 404 1.12 11.27 21.84
CA TYR A 404 2.28 11.29 20.96
C TYR A 404 2.00 10.40 19.76
N TYR A 405 2.57 10.77 18.62
CA TYR A 405 2.30 10.15 17.32
C TYR A 405 3.61 9.68 16.71
N LEU A 406 3.62 8.43 16.25
CA LEU A 406 4.65 7.86 15.40
C LEU A 406 4.11 7.87 13.96
N PHE A 407 4.78 8.56 13.05
CA PHE A 407 4.30 8.82 11.69
C PHE A 407 5.46 8.88 10.68
N PRO A 408 5.24 8.60 9.39
CA PRO A 408 6.27 8.69 8.37
C PRO A 408 6.48 10.14 7.91
N ARG A 409 7.74 10.44 7.60
CA ARG A 409 8.13 11.50 6.67
C ARG A 409 8.59 10.86 5.37
N TYR A 410 8.31 11.54 4.26
CA TYR A 410 8.72 11.12 2.93
C TYR A 410 9.62 12.21 2.35
N SER A 411 10.71 11.80 1.70
CA SER A 411 11.48 12.71 0.84
C SER A 411 10.96 12.69 -0.60
N SER A 412 10.27 11.62 -1.01
CA SER A 412 9.72 11.48 -2.35
C SER A 412 8.25 11.89 -2.43
N PRO A 413 7.82 12.59 -3.50
CA PRO A 413 6.41 13.00 -3.66
C PRO A 413 5.43 11.83 -3.80
N ASP A 414 5.89 10.68 -4.30
CA ASP A 414 5.13 9.45 -4.48
C ASP A 414 5.07 8.56 -3.22
N ARG A 415 5.67 9.02 -2.11
CA ARG A 415 5.54 8.43 -0.76
C ARG A 415 6.05 6.99 -0.68
N THR A 416 7.18 6.73 -1.32
CA THR A 416 7.79 5.39 -1.39
C THR A 416 8.98 5.20 -0.47
N ASP A 417 9.43 6.27 0.20
CA ASP A 417 10.62 6.32 1.04
C ASP A 417 10.30 6.72 2.50
N PRO A 418 9.42 5.98 3.20
CA PRO A 418 9.01 6.33 4.55
C PRO A 418 10.21 6.30 5.50
N THR A 419 10.36 7.37 6.29
CA THR A 419 11.21 7.38 7.49
C THR A 419 10.34 7.75 8.68
N LEU A 420 10.24 6.85 9.66
CA LEU A 420 9.43 7.09 10.85
C LEU A 420 10.03 8.18 11.75
N ASP A 421 9.17 9.10 12.17
CA ASP A 421 9.45 10.19 13.11
C ASP A 421 8.39 10.21 14.22
N MET A 422 8.67 10.94 15.29
CA MET A 422 7.76 11.07 16.44
C MET A 422 7.51 12.54 16.77
N GLY A 423 6.28 12.83 17.20
CA GLY A 423 5.89 14.17 17.63
C GLY A 423 4.76 14.14 18.65
N SER A 424 4.68 15.21 19.43
CA SER A 424 3.64 15.48 20.41
C SER A 424 2.37 16.02 19.73
N ALA A 425 1.22 15.96 20.42
CA ALA A 425 -0.01 16.56 19.90
C ALA A 425 0.08 18.09 19.67
N ALA A 426 0.98 18.76 20.40
CA ALA A 426 1.24 20.20 20.33
C ALA A 426 2.25 20.58 19.23
N ASP A 427 2.98 19.60 18.69
CA ASP A 427 3.96 19.83 17.64
C ASP A 427 3.27 20.12 16.28
N ASP A 428 4.03 20.68 15.35
CA ASP A 428 3.64 20.84 13.96
C ASP A 428 3.67 19.48 13.24
N LEU A 429 2.62 18.69 13.47
CA LEU A 429 2.40 17.39 12.86
C LEU A 429 2.01 17.55 11.38
N PRO A 430 2.32 16.57 10.51
CA PRO A 430 1.98 16.64 9.09
C PRO A 430 0.50 16.93 8.85
N GLY A 431 0.18 17.84 7.94
CA GLY A 431 -1.21 18.26 7.67
C GLY A 431 -2.15 17.16 7.17
N TRP A 432 -1.60 16.05 6.67
CA TRP A 432 -2.39 14.87 6.29
C TRP A 432 -2.81 14.01 7.49
N LEU A 433 -2.17 14.15 8.65
CA LEU A 433 -2.37 13.31 9.83
C LEU A 433 -3.66 13.68 10.55
N ALA A 434 -4.65 12.80 10.51
CA ALA A 434 -5.93 12.96 11.18
C ALA A 434 -5.84 12.69 12.69
N LYS A 435 -5.47 13.71 13.49
CA LYS A 435 -5.28 13.59 14.95
C LYS A 435 -6.50 13.01 15.69
N GLN A 436 -7.70 13.29 15.18
CA GLN A 436 -8.99 12.82 15.70
C GLN A 436 -9.32 11.36 15.35
N ALA A 437 -8.60 10.74 14.40
CA ALA A 437 -8.85 9.35 14.05
C ALA A 437 -8.57 8.44 15.24
N THR A 438 -9.39 7.38 15.35
CA THR A 438 -9.32 6.41 16.43
C THR A 438 -9.21 5.02 15.87
N ALA A 439 -8.36 4.21 16.50
CA ALA A 439 -8.29 2.79 16.25
C ALA A 439 -9.67 2.11 16.40
N GLU A 440 -10.06 1.28 15.44
CA GLU A 440 -11.42 0.74 15.36
C GLU A 440 -11.62 -0.50 16.26
N GLY A 441 -10.56 -1.25 16.56
CA GLY A 441 -10.65 -2.49 17.36
C GLY A 441 -10.98 -2.27 18.83
N ALA A 442 -11.20 -3.37 19.56
CA ALA A 442 -11.46 -3.36 21.00
C ALA A 442 -10.15 -3.27 21.81
N PHE A 443 -10.27 -2.80 23.06
CA PHE A 443 -9.14 -2.71 23.98
C PHE A 443 -8.68 -4.10 24.44
N LYS A 444 -7.36 -4.26 24.55
CA LYS A 444 -6.72 -5.44 25.13
C LYS A 444 -5.60 -5.01 26.08
N GLU A 445 -5.63 -5.49 27.32
CA GLU A 445 -4.50 -5.32 28.23
C GLU A 445 -3.30 -6.11 27.69
N VAL A 446 -2.16 -5.44 27.55
CA VAL A 446 -0.91 -6.03 27.03
C VAL A 446 0.24 -5.97 28.03
N VAL A 447 0.15 -5.07 29.00
CA VAL A 447 1.14 -4.93 30.09
C VAL A 447 0.39 -4.63 31.38
N LYS A 448 0.82 -5.30 32.44
CA LYS A 448 0.49 -4.93 33.81
C LYS A 448 1.77 -4.52 34.53
N GLU A 449 1.85 -3.25 34.93
CA GLU A 449 3.00 -2.74 35.66
C GLU A 449 2.96 -3.22 37.11
N ALA A 450 4.13 -3.54 37.66
CA ALA A 450 4.26 -3.94 39.05
C ALA A 450 4.04 -2.74 39.98
N VAL A 451 3.62 -3.01 41.22
CA VAL A 451 3.45 -1.97 42.23
C VAL A 451 4.82 -1.40 42.58
N TYR A 452 4.97 -0.08 42.39
CA TYR A 452 6.10 0.69 42.87
C TYR A 452 5.66 1.52 44.09
N ARG A 453 6.37 1.37 45.21
CA ARG A 453 6.10 2.11 46.43
C ARG A 453 7.03 3.32 46.54
N ASP A 454 6.44 4.47 46.86
CA ASP A 454 7.13 5.74 47.08
C ASP A 454 6.67 6.36 48.41
N ASP A 455 7.59 6.45 49.36
CA ASP A 455 7.33 7.01 50.68
C ASP A 455 7.65 8.52 50.76
N GLU A 456 8.34 9.09 49.77
CA GLU A 456 8.86 10.47 49.81
C GLU A 456 7.84 11.51 49.32
N ASN A 457 6.92 11.11 48.45
CA ASN A 457 5.99 12.04 47.80
C ASN A 457 4.61 12.13 48.47
N THR A 458 4.47 11.63 49.71
CA THR A 458 3.22 11.68 50.49
C THR A 458 3.39 12.46 51.78
N PHE A 459 2.43 13.33 52.08
CA PHE A 459 2.50 14.21 53.23
C PHE A 459 1.15 14.26 53.96
N VAL A 460 1.20 14.39 55.27
CA VAL A 460 0.02 14.44 56.12
C VAL A 460 0.22 15.49 57.21
N TYR A 461 -0.89 16.04 57.66
CA TYR A 461 -0.98 16.88 58.84
C TYR A 461 -2.24 16.49 59.62
N ILE A 462 -2.08 16.23 60.92
CA ILE A 462 -3.18 15.91 61.83
C ILE A 462 -3.36 17.04 62.84
N ILE A 463 -4.55 17.62 62.90
CA ILE A 463 -4.94 18.63 63.89
C ILE A 463 -5.42 17.90 65.16
N GLY A 464 -4.92 18.33 66.32
CA GLY A 464 -5.36 17.82 67.63
C GLY A 464 -4.66 16.54 68.12
N GLY A 465 -3.44 16.24 67.64
CA GLY A 465 -2.66 15.06 68.06
C GLY A 465 -1.25 15.03 67.47
N ASN A 466 -0.61 13.85 67.46
CA ASN A 466 0.69 13.64 66.80
C ASN A 466 0.57 14.04 65.32
N PRO A 467 1.44 14.93 64.79
CA PRO A 467 1.28 15.50 63.45
C PRO A 467 1.38 14.50 62.29
N ASP A 468 1.81 13.25 62.54
CA ASP A 468 2.14 12.29 61.50
C ASP A 468 1.42 10.93 61.63
N CYS A 469 1.31 10.22 60.50
CA CYS A 469 0.88 8.82 60.43
C CYS A 469 1.61 8.10 59.29
N PRO A 470 1.69 6.75 59.32
CA PRO A 470 2.16 5.98 58.17
C PRO A 470 1.42 6.39 56.88
N LYS A 471 2.21 6.75 55.87
CA LYS A 471 1.74 7.30 54.60
C LYS A 471 2.69 6.91 53.49
N TRP A 472 2.14 6.59 52.33
CA TRP A 472 2.93 6.25 51.14
C TRP A 472 2.05 6.28 49.89
N LEU A 473 2.72 6.24 48.73
CA LEU A 473 2.12 6.08 47.42
C LEU A 473 2.42 4.67 46.90
N GLU A 474 1.43 4.08 46.25
CA GLU A 474 1.61 2.89 45.42
C GLU A 474 1.25 3.26 43.98
N ILE A 475 2.24 3.28 43.10
CA ILE A 475 2.07 3.54 41.67
C ILE A 475 1.99 2.20 40.95
N THR A 476 0.96 2.05 40.14
CA THR A 476 0.72 0.90 39.26
C THR A 476 0.25 1.39 37.92
N GLY A 477 0.18 0.50 36.94
CA GLY A 477 -0.39 0.84 35.65
C GLY A 477 -0.79 -0.36 34.83
N THR A 478 -1.62 -0.10 33.83
CA THR A 478 -2.02 -1.05 32.80
C THR A 478 -1.79 -0.40 31.46
N TRP A 479 -1.18 -1.13 30.53
CA TRP A 479 -1.09 -0.65 29.16
C TRP A 479 -2.09 -1.44 28.33
N ASN A 480 -2.96 -0.70 27.65
CA ASN A 480 -4.00 -1.26 26.81
C ASN A 480 -3.70 -0.94 25.35
N TRP A 481 -3.66 -1.97 24.52
CA TRP A 481 -3.56 -1.83 23.08
C TRP A 481 -4.96 -1.79 22.48
N ARG A 482 -5.22 -0.80 21.64
CA ARG A 482 -6.38 -0.75 20.77
C ARG A 482 -5.88 -0.78 19.32
N PRO A 483 -6.04 -1.90 18.58
CA PRO A 483 -5.56 -2.01 17.21
C PRO A 483 -6.43 -1.17 16.27
N GLY A 484 -5.81 -0.54 15.28
CA GLY A 484 -6.49 0.14 14.19
C GLY A 484 -6.26 -0.60 12.88
N THR A 485 -7.17 -0.44 11.93
CA THR A 485 -7.07 -1.07 10.62
C THR A 485 -6.11 -0.33 9.68
N GLY A 486 -5.90 0.98 9.92
CA GLY A 486 -5.18 1.88 9.02
C GLY A 486 -6.04 2.54 7.94
N ALA A 487 -7.32 2.16 7.81
CA ALA A 487 -8.23 2.78 6.86
C ALA A 487 -8.43 4.29 7.15
N THR A 488 -8.54 4.64 8.43
CA THR A 488 -8.62 6.03 8.92
C THR A 488 -7.24 6.64 9.22
N GLN A 489 -6.17 6.05 8.68
CA GLN A 489 -4.76 6.34 8.98
C GLN A 489 -4.25 5.84 10.35
N CYS A 490 -5.11 5.55 11.33
CA CYS A 490 -4.66 5.05 12.63
C CYS A 490 -4.42 3.53 12.59
N LEU A 491 -3.18 3.08 12.82
CA LEU A 491 -2.82 1.65 12.92
C LEU A 491 -2.97 1.08 14.33
N GLY A 492 -3.14 1.97 15.31
CA GLY A 492 -3.41 1.57 16.68
C GLY A 492 -3.08 2.66 17.68
N THR A 493 -3.61 2.47 18.89
CA THR A 493 -3.32 3.33 20.02
C THR A 493 -2.87 2.49 21.21
N LEU A 494 -1.71 2.82 21.76
CA LEU A 494 -1.23 2.31 23.04
C LEU A 494 -1.66 3.28 24.16
N TYR A 495 -2.52 2.82 25.05
CA TYR A 495 -2.98 3.57 26.20
C TYR A 495 -2.17 3.17 27.44
N VAL A 496 -1.36 4.09 27.95
CA VAL A 496 -0.59 3.92 29.18
C VAL A 496 -1.39 4.55 30.33
N ASN A 497 -2.10 3.70 31.07
CA ASN A 497 -3.00 4.13 32.14
C ASN A 497 -2.35 3.88 33.49
N ARG A 498 -2.07 4.94 34.25
CA ARG A 498 -1.47 4.86 35.58
C ARG A 498 -2.48 5.08 36.69
N LEU A 499 -2.29 4.33 37.76
CA LEU A 499 -3.05 4.41 38.98
C LEU A 499 -2.10 4.63 40.15
N THR A 500 -2.22 5.77 40.81
CA THR A 500 -1.47 6.10 42.02
C THR A 500 -2.39 6.03 43.23
N THR A 501 -2.17 5.07 44.12
CA THR A 501 -2.93 4.94 45.36
C THR A 501 -2.20 5.66 46.48
N VAL A 502 -2.75 6.77 46.96
CA VAL A 502 -2.28 7.52 48.12
C VAL A 502 -2.89 6.92 49.38
N LYS A 503 -2.06 6.44 50.29
CA LYS A 503 -2.50 5.77 51.52
C LYS A 503 -2.13 6.55 52.75
N PHE A 504 -3.08 6.64 53.68
CA PHE A 504 -2.89 7.16 55.03
C PHE A 504 -3.41 6.14 56.04
N LYS A 505 -2.63 5.83 57.07
CA LYS A 505 -3.03 4.96 58.18
C LYS A 505 -2.88 5.68 59.51
N PRO A 506 -3.75 6.68 59.80
CA PRO A 506 -3.78 7.32 61.11
C PRO A 506 -4.11 6.26 62.15
N GLY A 507 -3.11 5.83 62.93
CA GLY A 507 -3.23 4.70 63.83
C GLY A 507 -4.53 4.75 64.64
N THR A 508 -5.22 3.62 64.71
CA THR A 508 -6.28 3.39 65.71
C THR A 508 -5.60 3.21 67.06
N GLU A 509 -4.90 4.22 67.56
CA GLU A 509 -4.64 4.27 68.99
C GLU A 509 -6.01 4.43 69.64
N GLY A 510 -6.46 3.32 70.23
CA GLY A 510 -7.57 3.29 71.16
C GLY A 510 -7.33 4.28 72.30
N PRO A 511 -8.41 4.62 73.02
CA PRO A 511 -8.39 5.60 74.10
C PRO A 511 -7.28 5.37 75.12
#